data_AF-A0A9X2E6R3-F1
#
_entry.id   AF-A0A9X2E6R3-F1
#
_cell.length_a   1.000
_cell.length_b   1.000
_cell.length_c   1.000
_cell.angle_alpha   90.00
_cell.angle_beta   90.00
_cell.angle_gamma   90.00
#
_symmetry.space_group_name_H-M   'P 1'
#
loop_
_entity.id
_entity.type
_entity.pdbx_description
1 polymer ?
#
loop_
_entity_poly.entity_id
_entity_poly.type
_entity_poly.pdbx_seq_one_letter_code
_entity_poly.pdbx_strand_id
1 'polypeptide(L)'
;MTTALEQVWQLLDDGEMAAAFLALRRVAEECELIDVMRVIERSARMMDFEDLAATAQAARLEPENPVALYEFGIGCRQHGVAYAAIPALRECVRIAPGQPAPLAALIDALELEYHHGEAVAQLRAQPAVLGWWGEFLLAHNLLLTGDIDTARSEFEAMARPVESNAEWAHGRLRRMLARAELATPGERDLRGWHFVLQGGYLTYLSPHGFDEGMNGRFAYTQGSNQQVRLGLRRLAMILELTGHRPTSVSALPGRHSAVLGHAAAAFLDLPLEPFRPDRTDTVLVAYDLTEFEQELVGALRERATGQILFEHATCWVGGPAVPADISTCLVQLNVPPWAGRNRVVDGELVQDPADDRPAAEIAADILAGADPGESNIEADPHDSEADLRNFVVATAARWGCDPRDFLDSPGPVRSSRFG
;
A
#
# COMPACT_ATOMS: atom_id res chain seq x y z
N MET A 1 -23.29 12.45 -19.35
CA MET A 1 -21.86 12.38 -19.74
C MET A 1 -21.30 13.75 -20.08
N THR A 2 -21.97 14.58 -20.91
CA THR A 2 -21.59 15.98 -21.17
C THR A 2 -21.32 16.79 -19.90
N THR A 3 -22.17 16.65 -18.88
CA THR A 3 -22.04 17.38 -17.60
C THR A 3 -20.79 17.05 -16.79
N ALA A 4 -20.24 15.85 -16.89
CA ALA A 4 -19.10 15.44 -16.07
C ALA A 4 -17.76 15.88 -16.69
N LEU A 5 -17.64 15.79 -18.02
CA LEU A 5 -16.50 16.37 -18.73
C LEU A 5 -16.52 17.91 -18.70
N GLU A 6 -17.71 18.53 -18.77
CA GLU A 6 -17.88 19.97 -18.54
C GLU A 6 -17.33 20.40 -17.18
N GLN A 7 -17.55 19.61 -16.12
CA GLN A 7 -16.98 19.87 -14.80
C GLN A 7 -15.45 19.81 -14.81
N VAL A 8 -14.84 18.86 -15.53
CA VAL A 8 -13.37 18.78 -15.68
C VAL A 8 -12.83 20.05 -16.33
N TRP A 9 -13.46 20.51 -17.41
CA TRP A 9 -13.06 21.74 -18.10
C TRP A 9 -13.23 22.98 -17.23
N GLN A 10 -14.33 23.09 -16.48
CA GLN A 10 -14.56 24.19 -15.55
C GLN A 10 -13.46 24.26 -14.49
N LEU A 11 -13.11 23.11 -13.88
CA LEU A 11 -12.03 23.04 -12.89
C LEU A 11 -10.67 23.44 -13.50
N LEU A 12 -10.39 23.09 -14.76
CA LEU A 12 -9.18 23.56 -15.45
C LEU A 12 -9.21 25.06 -15.74
N ASP A 13 -10.34 25.61 -16.15
CA ASP A 13 -10.51 27.05 -16.40
C ASP A 13 -10.33 27.86 -15.10
N ASP A 14 -10.78 27.31 -13.97
CA ASP A 14 -10.64 27.89 -12.64
C ASP A 14 -9.22 27.68 -12.02
N GLY A 15 -8.35 26.91 -12.70
CA GLY A 15 -6.99 26.62 -12.24
C GLY A 15 -6.91 25.54 -11.15
N GLU A 16 -8.00 24.82 -10.87
CA GLU A 16 -8.09 23.74 -9.89
C GLU A 16 -7.57 22.40 -10.43
N MET A 17 -6.29 22.35 -10.81
CA MET A 17 -5.66 21.21 -11.49
C MET A 17 -5.85 19.86 -10.77
N ALA A 18 -5.63 19.82 -9.46
CA ALA A 18 -5.75 18.58 -8.68
C ALA A 18 -7.19 18.05 -8.69
N ALA A 19 -8.17 18.95 -8.55
CA ALA A 19 -9.58 18.59 -8.62
C ALA A 19 -9.97 18.13 -10.03
N ALA A 20 -9.46 18.80 -11.08
CA ALA A 20 -9.69 18.42 -12.46
C ALA A 20 -9.18 17.00 -12.77
N PHE A 21 -7.99 16.64 -12.31
CA PHE A 21 -7.47 15.27 -12.49
C PHE A 21 -8.25 14.22 -11.71
N LEU A 22 -8.66 14.52 -10.47
CA LEU A 22 -9.53 13.64 -9.70
C LEU A 22 -10.89 13.43 -10.37
N ALA A 23 -11.45 14.49 -10.95
CA ALA A 23 -12.69 14.42 -11.73
C ALA A 23 -12.49 13.60 -13.02
N LEU A 24 -11.42 13.87 -13.77
CA LEU A 24 -11.11 13.16 -15.01
C LEU A 24 -10.91 11.66 -14.76
N ARG A 25 -10.18 11.27 -13.70
CA ARG A 25 -9.95 9.86 -13.35
C ARG A 25 -11.25 9.06 -13.22
N ARG A 26 -12.33 9.67 -12.71
CA ARG A 26 -13.63 9.02 -12.52
C ARG A 26 -14.40 8.80 -13.82
N VAL A 27 -14.07 9.55 -14.89
CA VAL A 27 -14.86 9.57 -16.13
C VAL A 27 -14.04 9.25 -17.38
N ALA A 28 -12.72 9.09 -17.26
CA ALA A 28 -11.81 8.94 -18.40
C ALA A 28 -12.17 7.74 -19.28
N GLU A 29 -12.61 6.63 -18.69
CA GLU A 29 -13.03 5.43 -19.43
C GLU A 29 -14.39 5.58 -20.12
N GLU A 30 -15.22 6.51 -19.65
CA GLU A 30 -16.51 6.78 -20.25
C GLU A 30 -16.41 7.85 -21.36
N CYS A 31 -15.41 8.72 -21.30
CA CYS A 31 -15.23 9.80 -22.27
C CYS A 31 -14.74 9.28 -23.63
N GLU A 32 -15.03 10.04 -24.68
CA GLU A 32 -14.37 9.86 -25.98
C GLU A 32 -12.86 10.07 -25.81
N LEU A 33 -12.06 9.16 -26.36
CA LEU A 33 -10.61 9.15 -26.20
C LEU A 33 -9.97 10.49 -26.61
N ILE A 34 -10.51 11.11 -27.66
CA ILE A 34 -10.04 12.41 -28.15
C ILE A 34 -10.23 13.54 -27.13
N ASP A 35 -11.27 13.47 -26.30
CA ASP A 35 -11.52 14.48 -25.28
C ASP A 35 -10.61 14.28 -24.07
N VAL A 36 -10.32 13.04 -23.69
CA VAL A 36 -9.27 12.73 -22.69
C VAL A 36 -7.93 13.31 -23.15
N MET A 37 -7.53 13.08 -24.40
CA MET A 37 -6.29 13.64 -24.96
C MET A 37 -6.26 15.16 -24.94
N ARG A 38 -7.39 15.83 -25.23
CA ARG A 38 -7.48 17.31 -25.16
C ARG A 38 -7.27 17.83 -23.73
N VAL A 39 -7.92 17.20 -22.76
CA VAL A 39 -7.78 17.56 -21.34
C VAL A 39 -6.32 17.39 -20.92
N ILE A 40 -5.70 16.25 -21.24
CA ILE A 40 -4.28 16.00 -20.92
C ILE A 40 -3.35 16.98 -21.65
N GLU A 41 -3.55 17.23 -22.95
CA GLU A 41 -2.75 18.21 -23.74
C GLU A 41 -2.78 19.59 -23.08
N ARG A 42 -3.97 20.08 -22.69
CA ARG A 42 -4.11 21.39 -22.04
C ARG A 42 -3.45 21.41 -20.66
N SER A 43 -3.75 20.40 -19.83
CA SER A 43 -3.19 20.28 -18.49
C SER A 43 -1.65 20.22 -18.51
N ALA A 44 -1.09 19.43 -19.43
CA ALA A 44 0.35 19.30 -19.61
C ALA A 44 1.00 20.65 -19.97
N ARG A 45 0.41 21.43 -20.87
CA ARG A 45 0.90 22.80 -21.18
C ARG A 45 0.80 23.75 -19.99
N MET A 46 -0.25 23.66 -19.19
CA MET A 46 -0.39 24.49 -17.99
C MET A 46 0.65 24.15 -16.90
N MET A 47 1.20 22.94 -16.95
CA MET A 47 2.21 22.42 -16.00
C MET A 47 3.63 22.40 -16.59
N ASP A 48 3.83 22.96 -17.80
CA ASP A 48 5.11 22.95 -18.53
C ASP A 48 5.67 21.53 -18.82
N PHE A 49 4.79 20.53 -18.95
CA PHE A 49 5.13 19.16 -19.37
C PHE A 49 5.04 19.01 -20.90
N GLU A 50 6.02 19.61 -21.60
CA GLU A 50 6.03 19.71 -23.07
C GLU A 50 6.04 18.35 -23.79
N ASP A 51 6.68 17.33 -23.21
CA ASP A 51 6.71 15.96 -23.72
C ASP A 51 5.32 15.30 -23.68
N LEU A 52 4.59 15.45 -22.58
CA LEU A 52 3.23 14.95 -22.45
C LEU A 52 2.27 15.72 -23.37
N ALA A 53 2.42 17.05 -23.46
CA ALA A 53 1.62 17.87 -24.36
C ALA A 53 1.81 17.46 -25.83
N ALA A 54 3.06 17.20 -26.24
CA ALA A 54 3.39 16.79 -27.60
C ALA A 54 2.80 15.41 -27.96
N THR A 55 2.95 14.42 -27.08
CA THR A 55 2.40 13.07 -27.29
C THR A 55 0.87 13.06 -27.32
N ALA A 56 0.22 13.84 -26.43
CA ALA A 56 -1.24 14.02 -26.45
C ALA A 56 -1.73 14.69 -27.73
N GLN A 57 -1.03 15.73 -28.21
CA GLN A 57 -1.35 16.39 -29.46
C GLN A 57 -1.18 15.44 -30.67
N ALA A 58 -0.09 14.67 -30.72
CA ALA A 58 0.18 13.73 -31.80
C ALA A 58 -0.92 12.66 -31.88
N ALA A 59 -1.27 12.04 -30.75
CA ALA A 59 -2.34 11.04 -30.68
C ALA A 59 -3.71 11.62 -31.04
N ARG A 60 -3.95 12.90 -30.73
CA ARG A 60 -5.19 13.59 -31.13
C ARG A 60 -5.27 13.86 -32.63
N LEU A 61 -4.15 14.18 -33.28
CA LEU A 61 -4.09 14.41 -34.72
C LEU A 61 -4.21 13.10 -35.51
N GLU A 62 -3.74 12.00 -34.94
CA GLU A 62 -3.74 10.66 -35.56
C GLU A 62 -4.32 9.60 -34.61
N PRO A 63 -5.64 9.64 -34.29
CA PRO A 63 -6.24 8.78 -33.28
C PRO A 63 -6.29 7.28 -33.65
N GLU A 64 -6.02 6.95 -34.91
CA GLU A 64 -5.94 5.57 -35.40
C GLU A 64 -4.48 5.09 -35.58
N ASN A 65 -3.48 5.93 -35.26
CA ASN A 65 -2.08 5.56 -35.36
C ASN A 65 -1.63 4.87 -34.06
N PRO A 66 -1.34 3.56 -34.07
CA PRO A 66 -0.96 2.83 -32.86
C PRO A 66 0.34 3.35 -32.23
N VAL A 67 1.26 3.93 -33.00
CA VAL A 67 2.49 4.51 -32.45
C VAL A 67 2.17 5.76 -31.62
N ALA A 68 1.33 6.65 -32.15
CA ALA A 68 0.94 7.87 -31.43
C ALA A 68 0.14 7.56 -30.15
N LEU A 69 -0.76 6.57 -30.22
CA LEU A 69 -1.51 6.08 -29.04
C LEU A 69 -0.58 5.46 -27.99
N TYR A 70 0.39 4.67 -28.41
CA TYR A 70 1.39 4.08 -27.52
C TYR A 70 2.23 5.16 -26.83
N GLU A 71 2.76 6.12 -27.59
CA GLU A 71 3.56 7.23 -27.05
C GLU A 71 2.77 8.09 -26.04
N PHE A 72 1.51 8.40 -26.34
CA PHE A 72 0.63 9.07 -25.39
C PHE A 72 0.41 8.24 -24.11
N GLY A 73 0.19 6.93 -24.24
CA GLY A 73 0.06 6.04 -23.09
C GLY A 73 1.32 6.02 -22.21
N ILE A 74 2.51 5.98 -22.83
CA ILE A 74 3.79 6.06 -22.12
C ILE A 74 3.95 7.41 -21.42
N GLY A 75 3.63 8.51 -22.09
CA GLY A 75 3.67 9.86 -21.50
C GLY A 75 2.76 9.97 -20.29
N CYS A 76 1.50 9.55 -20.41
CA CYS A 76 0.55 9.54 -19.30
C CYS A 76 1.08 8.77 -18.07
N ARG A 77 1.69 7.61 -18.30
CA ARG A 77 2.27 6.80 -17.23
C ARG A 77 3.46 7.48 -16.55
N GLN A 78 4.38 8.05 -17.33
CA GLN A 78 5.57 8.75 -16.79
C GLN A 78 5.21 9.95 -15.92
N HIS A 79 4.06 10.57 -16.18
CA HIS A 79 3.55 11.73 -15.45
C HIS A 79 2.46 11.37 -14.40
N GLY A 80 2.32 10.09 -14.05
CA GLY A 80 1.45 9.65 -12.95
C GLY A 80 -0.06 9.72 -13.23
N VAL A 81 -0.47 9.78 -14.49
CA VAL A 81 -1.88 9.78 -14.94
C VAL A 81 -2.21 8.50 -15.70
N ALA A 82 -1.85 7.34 -15.14
CA ALA A 82 -2.02 6.03 -15.76
C ALA A 82 -3.48 5.74 -16.17
N TYR A 83 -4.48 6.20 -15.40
CA TYR A 83 -5.89 6.12 -15.79
C TYR A 83 -6.20 6.69 -17.18
N ALA A 84 -5.49 7.75 -17.61
CA ALA A 84 -5.68 8.36 -18.92
C ALA A 84 -4.97 7.58 -20.04
N ALA A 85 -3.96 6.77 -19.69
CA ALA A 85 -3.26 5.89 -20.62
C ALA A 85 -4.12 4.69 -21.05
N ILE A 86 -4.92 4.13 -20.12
CA ILE A 86 -5.71 2.91 -20.32
C ILE A 86 -6.54 2.95 -21.62
N PRO A 87 -7.42 3.95 -21.88
CA PRO A 87 -8.25 3.92 -23.08
C PRO A 87 -7.42 4.03 -24.37
N ALA A 88 -6.31 4.76 -24.38
CA ALA A 88 -5.41 4.86 -25.53
C ALA A 88 -4.65 3.56 -25.80
N LEU A 89 -4.12 2.92 -24.75
CA LEU A 89 -3.37 1.67 -24.85
C LEU A 89 -4.28 0.49 -25.22
N ARG A 90 -5.53 0.49 -24.73
CA ARG A 90 -6.57 -0.47 -25.12
C ARG A 90 -6.84 -0.37 -26.63
N GLU A 91 -6.98 0.85 -27.13
CA GLU A 91 -7.18 1.10 -28.57
C GLU A 91 -5.92 0.73 -29.40
N CYS A 92 -4.73 1.05 -28.90
CA CYS A 92 -3.48 0.66 -29.54
C CYS A 92 -3.36 -0.86 -29.69
N VAL A 93 -3.66 -1.63 -28.64
CA VAL A 93 -3.63 -3.11 -28.66
C VAL A 93 -4.71 -3.65 -29.60
N ARG A 94 -5.88 -3.00 -29.68
CA ARG A 94 -6.96 -3.38 -30.61
C ARG A 94 -6.54 -3.21 -32.07
N ILE A 95 -5.85 -2.11 -32.40
CA ILE A 95 -5.40 -1.80 -33.77
C ILE A 95 -4.20 -2.68 -34.17
N ALA A 96 -3.27 -2.92 -33.24
CA ALA A 96 -2.05 -3.66 -33.47
C ALA A 96 -1.91 -4.85 -32.49
N PRO A 97 -2.75 -5.89 -32.61
CA PRO A 97 -2.68 -7.06 -31.74
C PRO A 97 -1.37 -7.83 -31.97
N GLY A 98 -0.92 -8.54 -30.93
CA GLY A 98 0.31 -9.34 -30.98
C GLY A 98 1.60 -8.54 -30.78
N GLN A 99 1.52 -7.23 -30.55
CA GLN A 99 2.69 -6.39 -30.28
C GLN A 99 3.04 -6.42 -28.77
N PRO A 100 4.26 -6.84 -28.38
CA PRO A 100 4.62 -6.94 -26.96
C PRO A 100 4.62 -5.61 -26.21
N ALA A 101 5.17 -4.55 -26.81
CA ALA A 101 5.33 -3.27 -26.12
C ALA A 101 3.98 -2.59 -25.76
N PRO A 102 2.99 -2.48 -26.67
CA PRO A 102 1.67 -1.98 -26.31
C PRO A 102 0.94 -2.84 -25.28
N LEU A 103 1.01 -4.17 -25.38
CA LEU A 103 0.36 -5.05 -24.41
C LEU A 103 0.99 -4.90 -23.03
N ALA A 104 2.32 -4.90 -22.92
CA ALA A 104 3.02 -4.70 -21.65
C ALA A 104 2.67 -3.34 -21.02
N ALA A 105 2.63 -2.26 -21.82
CA ALA A 105 2.25 -0.95 -21.33
C ALA A 105 0.78 -0.89 -20.85
N LEU A 106 -0.13 -1.58 -21.55
CA LEU A 106 -1.53 -1.69 -21.11
C LEU A 106 -1.64 -2.42 -19.77
N ILE A 107 -0.95 -3.55 -19.60
CA ILE A 107 -0.97 -4.30 -18.33
C ILE A 107 -0.40 -3.45 -17.19
N ASP A 108 0.73 -2.76 -17.40
CA ASP A 108 1.33 -1.85 -16.41
C ASP A 108 0.36 -0.72 -16.01
N ALA A 109 -0.31 -0.08 -16.99
CA ALA A 109 -1.31 0.96 -16.71
C ALA A 109 -2.53 0.42 -15.94
N LEU A 110 -2.99 -0.79 -16.27
CA LEU A 110 -4.07 -1.46 -15.55
C LEU A 110 -3.66 -1.83 -14.12
N GLU A 111 -2.42 -2.27 -13.89
CA GLU A 111 -1.89 -2.59 -12.56
C GLU A 111 -1.77 -1.34 -11.67
N LEU A 112 -1.27 -0.23 -12.21
CA LEU A 112 -1.16 1.06 -11.50
C LEU A 112 -2.52 1.62 -11.07
N GLU A 113 -3.57 1.27 -11.79
CA GLU A 113 -4.95 1.65 -11.52
C GLU A 113 -5.77 0.50 -10.89
N TYR A 114 -5.08 -0.58 -10.49
CA TYR A 114 -5.64 -1.75 -9.79
C TYR A 114 -6.75 -2.51 -10.54
N HIS A 115 -6.83 -2.37 -11.88
CA HIS A 115 -7.74 -3.11 -12.75
C HIS A 115 -7.22 -4.53 -13.07
N HIS A 116 -6.84 -5.28 -12.03
CA HIS A 116 -6.25 -6.62 -12.17
C HIS A 116 -7.14 -7.62 -12.94
N GLY A 117 -8.46 -7.52 -12.79
CA GLY A 117 -9.41 -8.37 -13.55
C GLY A 117 -9.36 -8.13 -15.06
N GLU A 118 -9.19 -6.88 -15.49
CA GLU A 118 -9.00 -6.58 -16.91
C GLU A 118 -7.61 -6.99 -17.39
N ALA A 119 -6.57 -6.80 -16.57
CA ALA A 119 -5.22 -7.28 -16.90
C ALA A 119 -5.23 -8.80 -17.18
N VAL A 120 -5.92 -9.59 -16.34
CA VAL A 120 -6.15 -11.03 -16.57
C VAL A 120 -6.85 -11.28 -17.92
N ALA A 121 -7.90 -10.52 -18.24
CA ALA A 121 -8.62 -10.68 -19.51
C ALA A 121 -7.72 -10.40 -20.73
N GLN A 122 -6.92 -9.33 -20.68
CA GLN A 122 -5.97 -8.97 -21.75
C GLN A 122 -4.87 -10.01 -21.94
N LEU A 123 -4.30 -10.52 -20.84
CA LEU A 123 -3.27 -11.57 -20.86
C LEU A 123 -3.81 -12.89 -21.43
N ARG A 124 -5.03 -13.29 -21.04
CA ARG A 124 -5.69 -14.50 -21.57
C ARG A 124 -6.05 -14.40 -23.05
N ALA A 125 -6.36 -13.19 -23.54
CA ALA A 125 -6.65 -12.98 -24.95
C ALA A 125 -5.39 -13.15 -25.83
N GLN A 126 -4.19 -12.98 -25.27
CA GLN A 126 -2.93 -12.94 -26.00
C GLN A 126 -1.77 -13.66 -25.26
N PRO A 127 -1.93 -14.95 -24.89
CA PRO A 127 -1.11 -15.63 -23.86
C PRO A 127 0.37 -15.80 -24.23
N ALA A 128 0.71 -15.76 -25.52
CA ALA A 128 2.09 -15.97 -25.99
C ALA A 128 2.87 -14.66 -26.24
N VAL A 129 2.22 -13.50 -26.22
CA VAL A 129 2.82 -12.24 -26.70
C VAL A 129 3.97 -11.76 -25.81
N LEU A 130 3.85 -11.96 -24.49
CA LEU A 130 4.86 -11.55 -23.51
C LEU A 130 5.75 -12.72 -23.04
N GLY A 131 5.56 -13.91 -23.60
CA GLY A 131 6.26 -15.14 -23.17
C GLY A 131 6.12 -15.39 -21.66
N TRP A 132 7.23 -15.75 -21.02
CA TRP A 132 7.27 -16.04 -19.58
C TRP A 132 6.74 -14.90 -18.70
N TRP A 133 7.00 -13.64 -19.07
CA TRP A 133 6.47 -12.49 -18.33
C TRP A 133 4.94 -12.41 -18.42
N GLY A 134 4.34 -12.83 -19.52
CA GLY A 134 2.89 -12.94 -19.65
C GLY A 134 2.29 -13.98 -18.71
N GLU A 135 2.93 -15.15 -18.61
CA GLU A 135 2.52 -16.21 -17.68
C GLU A 135 2.64 -15.73 -16.22
N PHE A 136 3.76 -15.07 -15.88
CA PHE A 136 3.98 -14.47 -14.56
C PHE A 136 2.90 -13.43 -14.22
N LEU A 137 2.68 -12.47 -15.12
CA LEU A 137 1.70 -11.39 -14.91
C LEU A 137 0.28 -11.96 -14.79
N LEU A 138 -0.04 -13.05 -15.49
CA LEU A 138 -1.35 -13.70 -15.38
C LEU A 138 -1.56 -14.27 -13.98
N ALA A 139 -0.63 -15.08 -13.49
CA ALA A 139 -0.71 -15.65 -12.15
C ALA A 139 -0.66 -14.56 -11.06
N HIS A 140 0.15 -13.52 -11.25
CA HIS A 140 0.23 -12.38 -10.34
C HIS A 140 -1.10 -11.63 -10.25
N ASN A 141 -1.70 -11.24 -11.38
CA ASN A 141 -2.96 -10.51 -11.38
C ASN A 141 -4.14 -11.36 -10.90
N LEU A 142 -4.17 -12.67 -11.18
CA LEU A 142 -5.17 -13.58 -10.61
C LEU A 142 -5.12 -13.61 -9.07
N LEU A 143 -3.92 -13.60 -8.49
CA LEU A 143 -3.77 -13.48 -7.05
C LEU A 143 -4.30 -12.13 -6.54
N LEU A 144 -4.05 -11.04 -7.25
CA LEU A 144 -4.52 -9.70 -6.90
C LEU A 144 -6.02 -9.47 -7.13
N THR A 145 -6.69 -10.35 -7.87
CA THR A 145 -8.16 -10.42 -7.93
C THR A 145 -8.77 -11.28 -6.83
N GLY A 146 -7.94 -12.02 -6.08
CA GLY A 146 -8.39 -12.96 -5.03
C GLY A 146 -8.65 -14.38 -5.51
N ASP A 147 -8.38 -14.68 -6.79
CA ASP A 147 -8.55 -16.01 -7.39
C ASP A 147 -7.31 -16.86 -7.12
N ILE A 148 -7.15 -17.24 -5.84
CA ILE A 148 -5.96 -17.94 -5.33
C ILE A 148 -5.77 -19.29 -6.01
N ASP A 149 -6.86 -20.02 -6.24
CA ASP A 149 -6.82 -21.37 -6.80
C ASP A 149 -6.35 -21.34 -8.26
N THR A 150 -6.90 -20.42 -9.07
CA THR A 150 -6.46 -20.28 -10.46
C THR A 150 -5.05 -19.70 -10.52
N ALA A 151 -4.71 -18.70 -9.69
CA ALA A 151 -3.35 -18.17 -9.63
C ALA A 151 -2.31 -19.25 -9.33
N ARG A 152 -2.62 -20.18 -8.42
CA ARG A 152 -1.76 -21.32 -8.09
C ARG A 152 -1.63 -22.28 -9.26
N SER A 153 -2.74 -22.65 -9.89
CA SER A 153 -2.76 -23.52 -11.06
C SER A 153 -1.89 -22.97 -12.20
N GLU A 154 -2.03 -21.68 -12.52
CA GLU A 154 -1.20 -21.01 -13.52
C GLU A 154 0.28 -20.98 -13.10
N PHE A 155 0.57 -20.63 -11.85
CA PHE A 155 1.93 -20.60 -11.32
C PHE A 155 2.63 -21.97 -11.36
N GLU A 156 1.93 -23.05 -11.05
CA GLU A 156 2.48 -24.42 -11.09
C GLU A 156 2.75 -24.91 -12.51
N ALA A 157 2.01 -24.40 -13.50
CA ALA A 157 2.22 -24.71 -14.92
C ALA A 157 3.40 -23.93 -15.53
N MET A 158 3.80 -22.81 -14.92
CA MET A 158 4.88 -21.96 -15.40
C MET A 158 6.23 -22.68 -15.39
N ALA A 159 7.03 -22.42 -16.43
CA ALA A 159 8.42 -22.83 -16.43
C ALA A 159 9.23 -22.07 -15.37
N ARG A 160 10.17 -22.76 -14.72
CA ARG A 160 11.13 -22.10 -13.83
C ARG A 160 12.03 -21.17 -14.66
N PRO A 161 12.12 -19.88 -14.32
CA PRO A 161 12.96 -18.94 -15.06
C PRO A 161 14.45 -19.21 -14.85
N VAL A 162 15.27 -18.74 -15.79
CA VAL A 162 16.74 -18.81 -15.75
C VAL A 162 17.38 -17.43 -15.54
N GLU A 163 16.66 -16.36 -15.89
CA GLU A 163 17.11 -14.97 -15.72
C GLU A 163 16.89 -14.51 -14.27
N SER A 164 17.86 -13.79 -13.70
CA SER A 164 17.86 -13.45 -12.27
C SER A 164 16.67 -12.58 -11.83
N ASN A 165 16.23 -11.64 -12.66
CA ASN A 165 15.05 -10.80 -12.39
C ASN A 165 13.76 -11.64 -12.39
N ALA A 166 13.63 -12.55 -13.35
CA ALA A 166 12.52 -13.48 -13.45
C ALA A 166 12.52 -14.47 -12.27
N GLU A 167 13.70 -14.98 -11.85
CA GLU A 167 13.84 -15.81 -10.64
C GLU A 167 13.37 -15.09 -9.37
N TRP A 168 13.72 -13.81 -9.21
CA TRP A 168 13.26 -13.01 -8.09
C TRP A 168 11.74 -12.85 -8.10
N ALA A 169 11.15 -12.46 -9.24
CA ALA A 169 9.71 -12.25 -9.39
C ALA A 169 8.93 -13.56 -9.14
N HIS A 170 9.37 -14.66 -9.75
CA HIS A 170 8.83 -16.00 -9.52
C HIS A 170 8.93 -16.41 -8.04
N GLY A 171 10.08 -16.18 -7.43
CA GLY A 171 10.31 -16.45 -6.01
C GLY A 171 9.36 -15.67 -5.11
N ARG A 172 9.08 -14.40 -5.45
CA ARG A 172 8.15 -13.53 -4.73
C ARG A 172 6.71 -14.04 -4.82
N LEU A 173 6.23 -14.34 -6.03
CA LEU A 173 4.87 -14.87 -6.22
C LEU A 173 4.68 -16.21 -5.51
N ARG A 174 5.69 -17.09 -5.56
CA ARG A 174 5.68 -18.35 -4.80
C ARG A 174 5.47 -18.15 -3.30
N ARG A 175 6.14 -17.15 -2.71
CA ARG A 175 5.99 -16.83 -1.28
C ARG A 175 4.58 -16.34 -0.97
N MET A 176 4.03 -15.45 -1.81
CA MET A 176 2.67 -14.96 -1.64
C MET A 176 1.64 -16.09 -1.72
N LEU A 177 1.75 -16.99 -2.70
CA LEU A 177 0.86 -18.15 -2.83
C LEU A 177 0.97 -19.12 -1.64
N ALA A 178 2.18 -19.36 -1.14
CA ALA A 178 2.40 -20.18 0.06
C ALA A 178 1.77 -19.54 1.32
N ARG A 179 1.78 -18.20 1.42
CA ARG A 179 1.08 -17.49 2.49
C ARG A 179 -0.44 -17.56 2.33
N ALA A 180 -0.94 -17.48 1.10
CA ALA A 180 -2.37 -17.59 0.80
C ALA A 180 -2.93 -18.97 1.17
N GLU A 181 -2.14 -20.03 0.99
CA GLU A 181 -2.50 -21.39 1.41
C GLU A 181 -2.71 -21.52 2.93
N LEU A 182 -1.90 -20.82 3.74
CA LEU A 182 -2.02 -20.85 5.19
C LEU A 182 -3.08 -19.89 5.73
N ALA A 183 -3.16 -18.69 5.16
CA ALA A 183 -4.07 -17.64 5.62
C ALA A 183 -5.50 -17.85 5.15
N THR A 184 -5.70 -18.49 3.99
CA THR A 184 -7.01 -18.71 3.35
C THR A 184 -7.91 -17.46 3.41
N PRO A 185 -7.44 -16.29 2.94
CA PRO A 185 -8.13 -15.03 3.17
C PRO A 185 -9.47 -14.99 2.41
N GLY A 186 -10.51 -14.48 3.06
CA GLY A 186 -11.76 -14.13 2.39
C GLY A 186 -11.64 -12.88 1.52
N GLU A 187 -12.67 -12.60 0.71
CA GLU A 187 -12.69 -11.45 -0.22
C GLU A 187 -12.49 -10.09 0.45
N ARG A 188 -12.93 -9.93 1.70
CA ARG A 188 -12.81 -8.69 2.50
C ARG A 188 -11.87 -8.83 3.69
N ASP A 189 -11.10 -9.92 3.77
CA ASP A 189 -10.19 -10.16 4.88
C ASP A 189 -8.90 -9.33 4.72
N LEU A 190 -8.94 -8.09 5.21
CA LEU A 190 -7.80 -7.18 5.14
C LEU A 190 -6.56 -7.75 5.84
N ARG A 191 -6.73 -8.43 6.97
CA ARG A 191 -5.61 -9.00 7.74
C ARG A 191 -4.95 -10.14 6.98
N GLY A 192 -5.76 -11.06 6.46
CA GLY A 192 -5.29 -12.16 5.64
C GLY A 192 -4.57 -11.68 4.40
N TRP A 193 -5.15 -10.73 3.65
CA TRP A 193 -4.52 -10.18 2.45
C TRP A 193 -3.25 -9.37 2.75
N HIS A 194 -3.20 -8.62 3.86
CA HIS A 194 -1.97 -7.94 4.29
C HIS A 194 -0.83 -8.96 4.51
N PHE A 195 -1.11 -10.08 5.17
CA PHE A 195 -0.14 -11.17 5.33
C PHE A 195 0.24 -11.82 4.00
N VAL A 196 -0.72 -12.11 3.12
CA VAL A 196 -0.44 -12.72 1.80
C VAL A 196 0.48 -11.84 0.97
N LEU A 197 0.18 -10.55 0.86
CA LEU A 197 0.89 -9.64 -0.04
C LEU A 197 2.25 -9.21 0.55
N GLN A 198 2.28 -8.82 1.82
CA GLN A 198 3.46 -8.21 2.44
C GLN A 198 4.25 -9.16 3.34
N GLY A 199 3.64 -10.23 3.84
CA GLY A 199 4.25 -11.15 4.82
C GLY A 199 4.28 -10.63 6.25
N GLY A 200 3.64 -9.49 6.52
CA GLY A 200 3.52 -8.88 7.84
C GLY A 200 2.20 -9.21 8.54
N TYR A 201 2.15 -9.00 9.85
CA TYR A 201 0.91 -9.10 10.63
C TYR A 201 0.26 -7.73 10.83
N LEU A 202 -1.00 -7.59 10.43
CA LEU A 202 -1.84 -6.43 10.76
C LEU A 202 -2.60 -6.71 12.06
N THR A 203 -2.26 -5.98 13.12
CA THR A 203 -2.73 -6.36 14.45
C THR A 203 -4.07 -5.72 14.83
N TYR A 204 -4.43 -4.54 14.32
CA TYR A 204 -5.62 -3.77 14.71
C TYR A 204 -6.37 -3.29 13.46
N LEU A 205 -7.68 -3.56 13.43
CA LEU A 205 -8.58 -3.10 12.36
C LEU A 205 -9.43 -1.94 12.87
N SER A 206 -9.74 -1.01 11.97
CA SER A 206 -10.68 0.08 12.24
C SER A 206 -12.10 -0.46 12.44
N PRO A 207 -12.78 -0.10 13.55
CA PRO A 207 -14.20 -0.38 13.74
C PRO A 207 -15.11 0.42 12.81
N HIS A 208 -14.57 1.44 12.15
CA HIS A 208 -15.34 2.38 11.33
C HIS A 208 -15.13 2.14 9.83
N GLY A 209 -16.18 2.43 9.05
CA GLY A 209 -16.13 2.46 7.59
C GLY A 209 -16.05 1.10 6.92
N PHE A 210 -16.28 -0.02 7.65
CA PHE A 210 -16.23 -1.37 7.07
C PHE A 210 -17.22 -1.50 5.91
N ASP A 211 -18.47 -1.08 6.12
CA ASP A 211 -19.53 -1.08 5.10
C ASP A 211 -19.37 0.04 4.04
N GLU A 212 -18.53 1.04 4.32
CA GLU A 212 -18.19 2.15 3.42
C GLU A 212 -16.96 1.83 2.56
N GLY A 213 -16.48 0.58 2.61
CA GLY A 213 -15.36 0.11 1.80
C GLY A 213 -13.99 0.42 2.39
N MET A 214 -13.87 0.91 3.62
CA MET A 214 -12.57 1.07 4.29
C MET A 214 -11.98 -0.29 4.72
N ASN A 215 -12.85 -1.29 4.94
CA ASN A 215 -12.49 -2.68 5.23
C ASN A 215 -11.49 -2.82 6.40
N GLY A 216 -11.62 -2.02 7.45
CA GLY A 216 -10.71 -2.05 8.61
C GLY A 216 -9.50 -1.11 8.51
N ARG A 217 -9.46 -0.20 7.54
CA ARG A 217 -8.45 0.87 7.44
C ARG A 217 -8.94 2.18 8.07
N PHE A 218 -8.02 2.96 8.62
CA PHE A 218 -8.29 4.33 9.06
C PHE A 218 -8.01 5.30 7.91
N ALA A 219 -8.96 6.21 7.64
CA ALA A 219 -8.69 7.36 6.77
C ALA A 219 -7.83 8.37 7.51
N TYR A 220 -8.31 8.83 8.66
CA TYR A 220 -7.62 9.72 9.57
C TYR A 220 -7.76 9.18 10.98
N THR A 221 -6.70 9.26 11.78
CA THR A 221 -6.77 8.97 13.20
C THR A 221 -5.91 9.94 14.02
N GLN A 222 -6.43 10.32 15.19
CA GLN A 222 -5.63 10.88 16.27
C GLN A 222 -5.34 9.74 17.23
N GLY A 223 -4.08 9.32 17.30
CA GLY A 223 -3.66 8.19 18.10
C GLY A 223 -3.92 8.44 19.58
N SER A 224 -4.12 7.34 20.32
CA SER A 224 -4.24 7.35 21.79
C SER A 224 -3.12 6.52 22.44
N ASN A 225 -2.81 6.82 23.70
CA ASN A 225 -1.86 6.04 24.49
C ASN A 225 -2.37 4.60 24.67
N GLN A 226 -3.68 4.43 24.79
CA GLN A 226 -4.30 3.10 24.78
C GLN A 226 -4.06 2.34 23.48
N GLN A 227 -4.20 2.97 22.31
CA GLN A 227 -3.97 2.31 21.02
C GLN A 227 -2.51 1.88 20.86
N VAL A 228 -1.56 2.72 21.30
CA VAL A 228 -0.13 2.35 21.34
C VAL A 228 0.08 1.15 22.26
N ARG A 229 -0.50 1.16 23.46
CA ARG A 229 -0.41 0.05 24.42
C ARG A 229 -1.04 -1.24 23.87
N LEU A 230 -2.16 -1.16 23.14
CA LEU A 230 -2.78 -2.30 22.45
C LEU A 230 -1.82 -2.90 21.41
N GLY A 231 -1.19 -2.05 20.60
CA GLY A 231 -0.17 -2.47 19.64
C GLY A 231 0.99 -3.23 20.31
N LEU A 232 1.52 -2.71 21.42
CA LEU A 232 2.58 -3.37 22.19
C LEU A 232 2.14 -4.71 22.79
N ARG A 233 0.89 -4.81 23.29
CA ARG A 233 0.32 -6.06 23.78
C ARG A 233 0.25 -7.12 22.68
N ARG A 234 -0.26 -6.73 21.50
CA ARG A 234 -0.40 -7.64 20.35
C ARG A 234 0.96 -8.01 19.75
N LEU A 235 1.93 -7.10 19.75
CA LEU A 235 3.34 -7.38 19.45
C LEU A 235 3.89 -8.48 20.37
N ALA A 236 3.79 -8.31 21.69
CA ALA A 236 4.29 -9.29 22.66
C ALA A 236 3.66 -10.68 22.45
N MET A 237 2.36 -10.71 22.21
CA MET A 237 1.62 -11.94 21.91
C MET A 237 2.13 -12.63 20.63
N ILE A 238 2.38 -11.87 19.56
CA ILE A 238 2.93 -12.44 18.31
C ILE A 238 4.32 -13.01 18.53
N LEU A 239 5.20 -12.30 19.25
CA LEU A 239 6.54 -12.79 19.58
C LEU A 239 6.46 -14.11 20.38
N GLU A 240 5.55 -14.19 21.34
CA GLU A 240 5.30 -15.41 22.12
C GLU A 240 4.87 -16.57 21.22
N LEU A 241 3.79 -16.39 20.45
CA LEU A 241 3.17 -17.43 19.61
C LEU A 241 4.07 -17.93 18.48
N THR A 242 4.93 -17.06 17.97
CA THR A 242 5.89 -17.39 16.89
C THR A 242 7.23 -17.88 17.43
N GLY A 243 7.41 -17.94 18.74
CA GLY A 243 8.65 -18.41 19.37
C GLY A 243 9.83 -17.45 19.30
N HIS A 244 9.63 -16.20 18.86
CA HIS A 244 10.70 -15.20 18.80
C HIS A 244 11.03 -14.68 20.21
N ARG A 245 12.33 -14.52 20.48
CA ARG A 245 12.87 -14.11 21.79
C ARG A 245 13.91 -12.99 21.59
N PRO A 246 13.47 -11.78 21.24
CA PRO A 246 14.39 -10.65 21.13
C PRO A 246 15.06 -10.37 22.47
N THR A 247 16.29 -9.89 22.41
CA THR A 247 17.14 -9.53 23.56
C THR A 247 17.24 -8.03 23.77
N SER A 248 16.74 -7.24 22.83
CA SER A 248 16.74 -5.78 22.88
C SER A 248 15.60 -5.18 22.05
N VAL A 249 15.32 -3.90 22.31
CA VAL A 249 14.51 -3.03 21.46
C VAL A 249 15.42 -1.96 20.88
N SER A 250 15.29 -1.62 19.61
CA SER A 250 15.96 -0.47 19.00
C SER A 250 14.94 0.45 18.35
N ALA A 251 14.98 1.73 18.70
CA ALA A 251 14.15 2.73 18.04
C ALA A 251 14.83 3.27 16.79
N LEU A 252 14.10 3.39 15.68
CA LEU A 252 14.56 4.23 14.58
C LEU A 252 14.73 5.69 15.06
N PRO A 253 15.59 6.49 14.41
CA PRO A 253 15.80 7.89 14.78
C PRO A 253 14.50 8.72 14.82
N GLY A 254 14.49 9.83 15.56
CA GLY A 254 13.34 10.74 15.62
C GLY A 254 12.45 10.57 16.85
N ARG A 255 11.66 11.62 17.14
CA ARG A 255 10.93 11.75 18.40
C ARG A 255 9.85 10.69 18.57
N HIS A 256 9.04 10.44 17.55
CA HIS A 256 7.91 9.52 17.63
C HIS A 256 8.38 8.08 17.85
N SER A 257 9.38 7.64 17.08
CA SER A 257 10.00 6.32 17.24
C SER A 257 10.77 6.18 18.57
N ALA A 258 11.37 7.25 19.09
CA ALA A 258 12.01 7.23 20.41
C ALA A 258 10.99 7.02 21.56
N VAL A 259 9.85 7.73 21.55
CA VAL A 259 8.77 7.52 22.54
C VAL A 259 8.27 6.08 22.48
N LEU A 260 7.99 5.58 21.27
CA LEU A 260 7.55 4.19 21.08
C LEU A 260 8.61 3.19 21.55
N GLY A 261 9.89 3.45 21.29
CA GLY A 261 11.01 2.62 21.73
C GLY A 261 11.13 2.52 23.24
N HIS A 262 11.02 3.63 23.96
CA HIS A 262 10.99 3.61 25.41
C HIS A 262 9.79 2.81 25.94
N ALA A 263 8.61 2.98 25.35
CA ALA A 263 7.42 2.24 25.75
C ALA A 263 7.56 0.74 25.46
N ALA A 264 8.04 0.36 24.28
CA ALA A 264 8.26 -1.03 23.87
C ALA A 264 9.31 -1.73 24.73
N ALA A 265 10.45 -1.08 24.99
CA ALA A 265 11.52 -1.60 25.83
C ALA A 265 11.03 -1.90 27.25
N ALA A 266 10.32 -0.95 27.86
CA ALA A 266 9.75 -1.12 29.19
C ALA A 266 8.58 -2.13 29.22
N PHE A 267 7.75 -2.21 28.17
CA PHE A 267 6.65 -3.17 28.09
C PHE A 267 7.14 -4.61 27.95
N LEU A 268 8.19 -4.83 27.15
CA LEU A 268 8.77 -6.14 26.88
C LEU A 268 9.82 -6.57 27.92
N ASP A 269 10.16 -5.69 28.88
CA ASP A 269 11.25 -5.87 29.84
C ASP A 269 12.60 -6.14 29.16
N LEU A 270 12.94 -5.32 28.16
CA LEU A 270 14.15 -5.42 27.35
C LEU A 270 14.95 -4.11 27.39
N PRO A 271 16.29 -4.18 27.24
CA PRO A 271 17.10 -2.97 27.10
C PRO A 271 16.76 -2.22 25.80
N LEU A 272 16.68 -0.89 25.90
CA LEU A 272 16.63 0.01 24.75
C LEU A 272 18.04 0.27 24.23
N GLU A 273 18.28 -0.09 22.99
CA GLU A 273 19.57 -0.02 22.32
C GLU A 273 19.54 0.99 21.16
N PRO A 274 20.68 1.64 20.83
CA PRO A 274 20.77 2.44 19.62
C PRO A 274 20.50 1.62 18.37
N PHE A 275 19.79 2.21 17.40
CA PHE A 275 19.54 1.60 16.10
C PHE A 275 20.84 1.22 15.39
N ARG A 276 20.87 -0.03 14.93
CA ARG A 276 21.82 -0.50 13.94
C ARG A 276 21.11 -1.46 12.98
N PRO A 277 21.31 -1.33 11.66
CA PRO A 277 20.62 -2.18 10.67
C PRO A 277 21.03 -3.66 10.79
N ASP A 278 22.25 -3.93 11.25
CA ASP A 278 22.83 -5.27 11.40
C ASP A 278 22.49 -5.97 12.73
N ARG A 279 21.76 -5.30 13.64
CA ARG A 279 21.47 -5.86 14.97
C ARG A 279 20.56 -7.08 14.86
N THR A 280 21.02 -8.18 15.44
CA THR A 280 20.27 -9.43 15.55
C THR A 280 19.39 -9.44 16.79
N ASP A 281 18.39 -10.33 16.80
CA ASP A 281 17.56 -10.63 17.97
C ASP A 281 17.01 -9.37 18.66
N THR A 282 16.49 -8.44 17.86
CA THR A 282 15.97 -7.14 18.32
C THR A 282 14.60 -6.87 17.73
N VAL A 283 13.76 -6.16 18.49
CA VAL A 283 12.60 -5.48 17.89
C VAL A 283 13.05 -4.09 17.45
N LEU A 284 13.09 -3.85 16.15
CA LEU A 284 13.21 -2.50 15.60
C LEU A 284 11.83 -1.85 15.64
N VAL A 285 11.71 -0.67 16.23
CA VAL A 285 10.44 0.06 16.30
C VAL A 285 10.46 1.34 15.50
N ALA A 286 9.40 1.55 14.74
CA ALA A 286 9.08 2.78 14.04
C ALA A 286 7.65 3.20 14.42
N TYR A 287 7.44 4.50 14.66
CA TYR A 287 6.08 4.99 14.84
C TYR A 287 5.35 5.03 13.49
N ASP A 288 5.97 5.64 12.50
CA ASP A 288 5.51 5.72 11.10
C ASP A 288 6.77 5.68 10.20
N LEU A 289 6.86 4.69 9.31
CA LEU A 289 8.02 4.52 8.43
C LEU A 289 8.10 5.59 7.33
N THR A 290 7.02 6.34 7.07
CA THR A 290 7.00 7.43 6.08
C THR A 290 7.76 8.68 6.55
N GLU A 291 8.06 8.79 7.84
CA GLU A 291 8.89 9.86 8.41
C GLU A 291 10.38 9.75 8.02
N PHE A 292 10.78 8.64 7.42
CA PHE A 292 12.19 8.31 7.16
C PHE A 292 12.55 8.40 5.69
N GLU A 293 13.83 8.72 5.44
CA GLU A 293 14.39 8.71 4.10
C GLU A 293 14.40 7.29 3.50
N GLN A 294 14.16 7.22 2.19
CA GLN A 294 14.07 5.95 1.47
C GLN A 294 15.34 5.09 1.58
N GLU A 295 16.52 5.70 1.75
CA GLU A 295 17.77 4.96 1.94
C GLU A 295 17.78 4.17 3.25
N LEU A 296 17.35 4.80 4.36
CA LEU A 296 17.24 4.14 5.67
C LEU A 296 16.19 3.03 5.63
N VAL A 297 15.03 3.31 5.06
CA VAL A 297 13.93 2.34 4.95
C VAL A 297 14.34 1.18 4.04
N GLY A 298 15.00 1.45 2.92
CA GLY A 298 15.50 0.45 1.98
C GLY A 298 16.56 -0.47 2.59
N ALA A 299 17.40 0.04 3.50
CA ALA A 299 18.38 -0.76 4.22
C ALA A 299 17.73 -1.81 5.15
N LEU A 300 16.46 -1.66 5.49
CA LEU A 300 15.69 -2.63 6.27
C LEU A 300 15.08 -3.75 5.42
N ARG A 301 15.23 -3.74 4.07
CA ARG A 301 14.64 -4.77 3.20
C ARG A 301 15.14 -6.17 3.55
N GLU A 302 16.45 -6.30 3.76
CA GLU A 302 17.08 -7.54 4.20
C GLU A 302 17.02 -7.63 5.73
N ARG A 303 16.68 -8.83 6.23
CA ARG A 303 16.53 -9.08 7.66
C ARG A 303 17.85 -9.51 8.27
N ALA A 304 18.28 -8.83 9.34
CA ALA A 304 19.23 -9.45 10.26
C ALA A 304 18.55 -10.62 10.99
N THR A 305 19.33 -11.64 11.36
CA THR A 305 18.79 -12.83 12.06
C THR A 305 18.07 -12.43 13.34
N GLY A 306 16.83 -12.91 13.53
CA GLY A 306 16.03 -12.61 14.72
C GLY A 306 15.53 -11.15 14.84
N GLN A 307 15.78 -10.31 13.82
CA GLN A 307 15.32 -8.93 13.79
C GLN A 307 13.85 -8.84 13.35
N ILE A 308 13.02 -8.18 14.16
CA ILE A 308 11.60 -7.93 13.87
C ILE A 308 11.37 -6.42 13.74
N LEU A 309 10.83 -5.98 12.61
CA LEU A 309 10.43 -4.60 12.36
C LEU A 309 8.96 -4.42 12.76
N PHE A 310 8.72 -3.63 13.79
CA PHE A 310 7.41 -3.25 14.26
C PHE A 310 7.12 -1.79 13.89
N GLU A 311 6.02 -1.56 13.19
CA GLU A 311 5.51 -0.23 12.88
C GLU A 311 4.17 -0.02 13.58
N HIS A 312 3.99 1.15 14.20
CA HIS A 312 2.72 1.46 14.83
C HIS A 312 1.66 1.84 13.78
N ALA A 313 1.93 2.86 12.96
CA ALA A 313 0.96 3.40 12.02
C ALA A 313 1.49 3.29 10.59
N THR A 314 1.09 2.24 9.87
CA THR A 314 1.51 2.02 8.48
C THR A 314 0.64 2.82 7.52
N CYS A 315 1.24 3.70 6.72
CA CYS A 315 0.52 4.38 5.65
C CYS A 315 0.11 3.39 4.54
N TRP A 316 -1.17 3.35 4.15
CA TRP A 316 -1.64 2.44 3.10
C TRP A 316 -1.86 3.09 1.73
N VAL A 317 -1.72 4.42 1.61
CA VAL A 317 -1.91 5.16 0.33
C VAL A 317 -0.58 5.47 -0.36
N GLY A 318 0.51 5.53 0.41
CA GLY A 318 1.87 5.71 -0.09
C GLY A 318 2.82 5.02 0.87
N GLY A 319 2.65 3.70 0.98
CA GLY A 319 3.31 2.89 2.00
C GLY A 319 4.83 2.96 1.94
N PRO A 320 5.51 2.64 3.05
CA PRO A 320 6.97 2.66 3.09
C PRO A 320 7.58 1.67 2.08
N ALA A 321 8.79 1.96 1.62
CA ALA A 321 9.51 1.14 0.64
C ALA A 321 9.77 -0.32 1.11
N VAL A 322 9.55 -0.62 2.39
CA VAL A 322 9.55 -1.96 2.97
C VAL A 322 8.35 -2.13 3.91
N PRO A 323 7.65 -3.27 3.89
CA PRO A 323 6.61 -3.56 4.86
C PRO A 323 7.22 -3.89 6.23
N ALA A 324 6.54 -3.47 7.29
CA ALA A 324 6.84 -3.94 8.63
C ALA A 324 6.46 -5.42 8.79
N ASP A 325 7.13 -6.10 9.72
CA ASP A 325 6.82 -7.49 10.06
C ASP A 325 5.55 -7.59 10.88
N ILE A 326 5.28 -6.52 11.63
CA ILE A 326 4.09 -6.32 12.45
C ILE A 326 3.70 -4.85 12.33
N SER A 327 2.51 -4.59 11.81
CA SER A 327 1.90 -3.26 11.74
C SER A 327 0.78 -3.18 12.78
N THR A 328 0.73 -2.12 13.58
CA THR A 328 -0.42 -1.98 14.50
C THR A 328 -1.68 -1.76 13.69
N CYS A 329 -1.75 -0.69 12.89
CA CYS A 329 -2.89 -0.40 12.03
C CYS A 329 -2.47 0.13 10.66
N LEU A 330 -3.42 0.14 9.71
CA LEU A 330 -3.28 0.83 8.44
C LEU A 330 -4.00 2.18 8.50
N VAL A 331 -3.27 3.27 8.25
CA VAL A 331 -3.76 4.66 8.27
C VAL A 331 -3.50 5.38 6.94
N GLN A 332 -4.26 6.42 6.56
CA GLN A 332 -3.78 7.36 5.53
C GLN A 332 -3.04 8.52 6.18
N LEU A 333 -3.60 9.04 7.27
CA LEU A 333 -3.03 10.10 8.08
C LEU A 333 -3.18 9.73 9.55
N ASN A 334 -2.08 9.87 10.30
CA ASN A 334 -2.05 9.63 11.73
C ASN A 334 -1.38 10.80 12.44
N VAL A 335 -1.96 11.23 13.56
CA VAL A 335 -1.35 12.20 14.47
C VAL A 335 -1.03 11.48 15.78
N PRO A 336 0.26 11.36 16.16
CA PRO A 336 0.64 10.72 17.42
C PRO A 336 -0.02 11.39 18.65
N PRO A 337 -0.28 10.64 19.74
CA PRO A 337 -0.95 11.18 20.94
C PRO A 337 -0.21 12.36 21.58
N TRP A 338 1.11 12.40 21.43
CA TRP A 338 2.01 13.42 21.96
C TRP A 338 2.40 14.49 20.93
N ALA A 339 1.90 14.39 19.69
CA ALA A 339 2.04 15.45 18.71
C ALA A 339 1.03 16.58 19.00
N GLY A 340 1.27 17.77 18.44
CA GLY A 340 0.28 18.84 18.51
C GLY A 340 -1.01 18.41 17.83
N ARG A 341 -2.15 18.65 18.48
CA ARG A 341 -3.46 18.16 18.01
C ARG A 341 -4.44 19.30 17.87
N ASN A 342 -5.34 19.17 16.90
CA ASN A 342 -6.47 20.07 16.76
C ASN A 342 -7.69 19.47 17.47
N ARG A 343 -8.32 20.26 18.33
CA ARG A 343 -9.58 19.93 18.99
C ARG A 343 -10.61 21.00 18.68
N VAL A 344 -11.88 20.62 18.60
CA VAL A 344 -12.97 21.58 18.51
C VAL A 344 -13.46 21.85 19.93
N VAL A 345 -13.37 23.10 20.37
CA VAL A 345 -13.86 23.57 21.67
C VAL A 345 -14.84 24.70 21.40
N ASP A 346 -16.10 24.53 21.82
CA ASP A 346 -17.18 25.50 21.57
C ASP A 346 -17.38 25.88 20.09
N GLY A 347 -17.08 24.96 19.17
CA GLY A 347 -17.18 25.16 17.72
C GLY A 347 -15.96 25.83 17.09
N GLU A 348 -14.94 26.21 17.88
CA GLU A 348 -13.68 26.75 17.38
C GLU A 348 -12.58 25.68 17.36
N LEU A 349 -11.73 25.74 16.33
CA LEU A 349 -10.56 24.86 16.23
C LEU A 349 -9.44 25.40 17.12
N VAL A 350 -9.14 24.67 18.19
CA VAL A 350 -8.05 24.95 19.13
C VAL A 350 -6.92 23.97 18.88
N GLN A 351 -5.70 24.48 18.74
CA GLN A 351 -4.50 23.66 18.61
C GLN A 351 -3.83 23.50 19.97
N ASP A 352 -3.78 22.28 20.47
CA ASP A 352 -2.94 21.93 21.63
C ASP A 352 -1.48 21.81 21.18
N PRO A 353 -0.52 22.31 21.98
CA PRO A 353 0.90 22.15 21.69
C PRO A 353 1.32 20.69 21.74
N ALA A 354 2.42 20.37 21.05
CA ALA A 354 3.07 19.07 21.19
C ALA A 354 3.58 18.89 22.63
N ASP A 355 3.58 17.65 23.10
CA ASP A 355 4.20 17.32 24.37
C ASP A 355 5.71 17.24 24.18
N ASP A 356 6.47 18.13 24.79
CA ASP A 356 7.93 18.23 24.70
C ASP A 356 8.68 17.52 25.84
N ARG A 357 7.97 16.82 26.75
CA ARG A 357 8.59 16.05 27.83
C ARG A 357 9.58 15.01 27.28
N PRO A 358 10.54 14.54 28.11
CA PRO A 358 11.43 13.44 27.72
C PRO A 358 10.65 12.21 27.25
N ALA A 359 11.16 11.52 26.23
CA ALA A 359 10.47 10.38 25.62
C ALA A 359 10.12 9.26 26.62
N ALA A 360 10.98 9.04 27.61
CA ALA A 360 10.75 8.07 28.69
C ALA A 360 9.57 8.43 29.61
N GLU A 361 9.28 9.72 29.81
CA GLU A 361 8.13 10.17 30.61
C GLU A 361 6.81 9.93 29.85
N ILE A 362 6.77 10.28 28.57
CA ILE A 362 5.61 10.00 27.70
C ILE A 362 5.37 8.49 27.59
N ALA A 363 6.44 7.71 27.48
CA ALA A 363 6.35 6.25 27.50
C ALA A 363 5.72 5.70 28.79
N ALA A 364 6.02 6.29 29.95
CA ALA A 364 5.40 5.89 31.21
C ALA A 364 3.87 6.13 31.20
N ASP A 365 3.40 7.23 30.60
CA ASP A 365 1.97 7.52 30.45
C ASP A 365 1.28 6.50 29.52
N ILE A 366 1.95 6.08 28.44
CA ILE A 366 1.48 4.98 27.56
C ILE A 366 1.29 3.69 28.36
N LEU A 367 2.26 3.36 29.21
CA LEU A 367 2.20 2.15 30.03
C LEU A 367 1.16 2.24 31.15
N ALA A 368 0.89 3.43 31.66
CA ALA A 368 -0.19 3.67 32.61
C ALA A 368 -1.58 3.64 31.95
N GLY A 369 -1.65 3.78 30.61
CA GLY A 369 -2.90 3.95 29.88
C GLY A 369 -3.54 5.33 30.11
N ALA A 370 -2.74 6.33 30.50
CA ALA A 370 -3.19 7.69 30.73
C ALA A 370 -3.32 8.40 29.38
N ASP A 371 -4.55 8.52 28.85
CA ASP A 371 -4.78 9.25 27.61
C ASP A 371 -4.83 10.77 27.85
N PRO A 372 -4.21 11.59 26.98
CA PRO A 372 -4.37 13.04 27.02
C PRO A 372 -5.76 13.50 26.55
N GLY A 373 -6.69 12.59 26.21
CA GLY A 373 -8.04 12.85 25.67
C GLY A 373 -9.00 11.66 25.88
N GLU A 374 -10.12 11.61 25.16
CA GLU A 374 -11.03 10.45 25.17
C GLU A 374 -10.37 9.22 24.49
N SER A 375 -10.66 8.04 25.01
CA SER A 375 -10.17 6.78 24.43
C SER A 375 -10.92 6.45 23.15
N ASN A 376 -10.17 6.06 22.11
CA ASN A 376 -10.68 5.65 20.81
C ASN A 376 -10.66 4.12 20.59
N ILE A 377 -10.42 3.31 21.63
CA ILE A 377 -10.50 1.85 21.47
C ILE A 377 -11.95 1.41 21.67
N GLU A 378 -12.65 1.25 20.56
CA GLU A 378 -13.96 0.62 20.53
C GLU A 378 -13.83 -0.91 20.34
N ALA A 379 -14.75 -1.65 20.94
CA ALA A 379 -14.85 -3.08 20.71
C ALA A 379 -15.40 -3.32 19.30
N ASP A 380 -14.59 -3.94 18.44
CA ASP A 380 -14.98 -4.29 17.08
C ASP A 380 -15.27 -5.81 16.99
N PRO A 381 -16.46 -6.24 16.54
CA PRO A 381 -16.73 -7.65 16.27
C PRO A 381 -15.82 -8.27 15.19
N HIS A 382 -15.20 -7.45 14.33
CA HIS A 382 -14.26 -7.88 13.29
C HIS A 382 -12.81 -7.95 13.77
N ASP A 383 -12.50 -7.52 15.00
CA ASP A 383 -11.13 -7.45 15.51
C ASP A 383 -10.94 -8.00 16.94
N SER A 384 -11.35 -9.25 17.14
CA SER A 384 -11.12 -9.93 18.41
C SER A 384 -9.66 -10.38 18.58
N GLU A 385 -9.17 -10.38 19.83
CA GLU A 385 -7.84 -10.93 20.13
C GLU A 385 -7.77 -12.44 19.86
N ALA A 386 -8.88 -13.17 20.05
CA ALA A 386 -8.93 -14.61 19.78
C ALA A 386 -8.72 -14.91 18.30
N ASP A 387 -9.33 -14.13 17.40
CA ASP A 387 -9.17 -14.29 15.96
C ASP A 387 -7.74 -13.98 15.52
N LEU A 388 -7.14 -12.92 16.07
CA LEU A 388 -5.73 -12.62 15.81
C LEU A 388 -4.80 -13.74 16.29
N ARG A 389 -5.04 -14.30 17.49
CA ARG A 389 -4.24 -15.44 18.00
C ARG A 389 -4.33 -16.64 17.08
N ASN A 390 -5.55 -17.02 16.68
CA ASN A 390 -5.79 -18.15 15.78
C ASN A 390 -5.10 -17.93 14.44
N PHE A 391 -5.20 -16.72 13.89
CA PHE A 391 -4.55 -16.34 12.64
C PHE A 391 -3.02 -16.46 12.73
N VAL A 392 -2.41 -15.93 13.79
CA VAL A 392 -0.96 -16.00 14.00
C VAL A 392 -0.49 -17.45 14.13
N VAL A 393 -1.19 -18.28 14.92
CA VAL A 393 -0.85 -19.70 15.07
C VAL A 393 -0.92 -20.44 13.73
N ALA A 394 -1.97 -20.19 12.94
CA ALA A 394 -2.15 -20.84 11.64
C ALA A 394 -1.06 -20.48 10.62
N THR A 395 -0.49 -19.28 10.73
CA THR A 395 0.42 -18.71 9.72
C THR A 395 1.88 -18.63 10.14
N ALA A 396 2.19 -18.89 11.42
CA ALA A 396 3.52 -18.74 12.01
C ALA A 396 4.64 -19.49 11.25
N ALA A 397 4.32 -20.63 10.62
CA ALA A 397 5.28 -21.43 9.86
C ALA A 397 5.88 -20.72 8.62
N ARG A 398 5.29 -19.61 8.17
CA ARG A 398 5.75 -18.81 7.02
C ARG A 398 5.98 -17.35 7.35
N TRP A 399 5.95 -16.97 8.62
CA TRP A 399 6.20 -15.60 9.05
C TRP A 399 7.69 -15.37 9.31
N GLY A 400 8.19 -14.18 8.95
CA GLY A 400 9.56 -13.74 9.26
C GLY A 400 10.69 -14.43 8.46
N CYS A 401 10.38 -15.28 7.48
CA CYS A 401 11.39 -16.03 6.71
C CYS A 401 11.85 -15.33 5.41
N ASP A 402 11.12 -14.32 4.96
CA ASP A 402 11.23 -13.76 3.61
C ASP A 402 11.71 -12.30 3.65
N PRO A 403 12.44 -11.79 2.64
CA PRO A 403 12.76 -10.35 2.55
C PRO A 403 11.50 -9.48 2.65
N ARG A 404 11.66 -8.25 3.15
CA ARG A 404 10.57 -7.26 3.24
C ARG A 404 10.32 -6.62 1.86
N ASP A 405 9.80 -7.43 0.92
CA ASP A 405 9.50 -7.00 -0.45
C ASP A 405 8.15 -6.27 -0.52
N PHE A 406 8.18 -4.93 -0.56
CA PHE A 406 6.98 -4.10 -0.65
C PHE A 406 6.20 -4.28 -1.95
N LEU A 407 4.89 -4.53 -1.83
CA LEU A 407 3.95 -4.50 -2.95
C LEU A 407 3.09 -3.24 -2.90
N ASP A 408 3.18 -2.42 -3.94
CA ASP A 408 2.32 -1.24 -4.11
C ASP A 408 0.99 -1.61 -4.76
N SER A 409 0.16 -2.35 -4.02
CA SER A 409 -1.20 -2.69 -4.44
C SER A 409 -2.08 -2.92 -3.21
N PRO A 410 -3.34 -2.44 -3.20
CA PRO A 410 -4.30 -2.79 -2.16
C PRO A 410 -4.74 -4.26 -2.24
N GLY A 411 -4.40 -4.96 -3.34
CA GLY A 411 -4.85 -6.31 -3.63
C GLY A 411 -6.38 -6.40 -3.76
N PRO A 412 -6.96 -7.57 -3.42
CA PRO A 412 -8.40 -7.80 -3.58
C PRO A 412 -9.27 -6.94 -2.66
N VAL A 413 -8.75 -6.54 -1.50
CA VAL A 413 -9.49 -5.75 -0.51
C VAL A 413 -9.33 -4.26 -0.83
N ARG A 414 -10.11 -3.77 -1.79
CA ARG A 414 -10.10 -2.36 -2.20
C ARG A 414 -10.51 -1.43 -1.06
N SER A 415 -10.14 -0.16 -1.21
CA SER A 415 -10.66 0.93 -0.38
C SER A 415 -11.54 1.86 -1.22
N SER A 416 -12.45 2.60 -0.59
CA SER A 416 -13.20 3.68 -1.25
C SER A 416 -12.33 4.81 -1.81
N ARG A 417 -11.04 4.85 -1.47
CA ARG A 417 -10.08 5.80 -2.06
C ARG A 417 -9.66 5.40 -3.48
N PHE A 418 -9.69 4.10 -3.78
CA PHE A 418 -9.24 3.49 -5.03
C PHE A 418 -10.41 2.95 -5.88
N GLY A 419 -11.64 3.36 -5.56
CA GLY A 419 -12.88 2.96 -6.21
C GLY A 419 -13.72 4.16 -6.62
#